data_AF-A0A966REJ8-F1
#
_entry.id   AF-A0A966REJ8-F1
#
_cell.length_a   1.000
_cell.length_b   1.000
_cell.length_c   1.000
_cell.angle_alpha   90.00
_cell.angle_beta   90.00
_cell.angle_gamma   90.00
#
_symmetry.space_group_name_H-M   'P 1'
#
loop_
_entity.id
_entity.type
_entity.pdbx_description
1 polymer ?
#
loop_
_entity_poly.entity_id
_entity_poly.type
_entity_poly.pdbx_seq_one_letter_code
_entity_poly.pdbx_strand_id
1 'polypeptide(L)'
;MRAVEAWGLFSDGGWVNDGQTMIYVMPDGSAKVEVVYPGGRGVNELSPVSAADVLKLRKDLEPLDGLEDHVAAVYDAIGYELVHLVPVAPDTVLDVKTRIMAVRPLPETAPKHLAGIKTIQAIRDERSKK
;
A
#
# COMPACT_ATOMS: atom_id res chain seq x y z
N MET A 1 17.41 10.63 -0.05
CA MET A 1 16.66 10.70 -1.32
C MET A 1 15.18 10.57 -0.98
N ARG A 2 14.30 11.35 -1.59
CA ARG A 2 12.85 11.36 -1.27
C ARG A 2 12.11 10.44 -2.25
N ALA A 3 11.10 9.71 -1.76
CA ALA A 3 10.26 8.88 -2.60
C ALA A 3 9.45 9.74 -3.58
N VAL A 4 9.22 9.23 -4.79
CA VAL A 4 8.44 9.89 -5.86
C VAL A 4 7.02 9.32 -5.98
N GLU A 5 6.73 8.25 -5.26
CA GLU A 5 5.45 7.55 -5.23
C GLU A 5 5.46 6.62 -4.02
N ALA A 6 4.30 6.36 -3.42
CA ALA A 6 4.17 5.31 -2.42
C ALA A 6 2.82 4.59 -2.51
N TRP A 7 2.84 3.29 -2.18
CA TRP A 7 1.64 2.48 -2.01
C TRP A 7 1.58 1.96 -0.58
N GLY A 8 0.44 2.19 0.07
CA GLY A 8 0.22 1.79 1.46
C GLY A 8 -0.92 0.80 1.57
N LEU A 9 -0.72 -0.28 2.32
CA LEU A 9 -1.77 -1.21 2.73
C LEU A 9 -1.84 -1.20 4.27
N PHE A 10 -2.95 -0.73 4.80
CA PHE A 10 -3.24 -0.68 6.22
C PHE A 10 -4.35 -1.68 6.56
N SER A 11 -4.25 -2.35 7.70
CA SER A 11 -5.27 -3.29 8.15
C SER A 11 -6.21 -2.66 9.18
N ASP A 12 -7.18 -3.44 9.65
CA ASP A 12 -8.24 -3.08 10.59
C ASP A 12 -7.74 -2.20 11.77
N GLY A 13 -8.28 -0.98 11.89
CA GLY A 13 -7.79 0.07 12.80
C GLY A 13 -6.97 1.20 12.15
N GLY A 14 -6.77 1.16 10.84
CA GLY A 14 -6.20 2.26 10.05
C GLY A 14 -4.71 2.49 10.31
N TRP A 15 -4.27 3.75 10.20
CA TRP A 15 -2.88 4.19 10.36
C TRP A 15 -2.25 3.90 11.74
N VAL A 16 -3.02 3.35 12.68
CA VAL A 16 -2.63 3.20 14.09
C VAL A 16 -2.34 1.74 14.47
N ASN A 17 -2.69 0.74 13.65
CA ASN A 17 -2.60 -0.67 14.01
C ASN A 17 -1.86 -1.58 13.02
N ASP A 18 -1.33 -2.67 13.58
CA ASP A 18 -0.88 -3.97 13.08
C ASP A 18 -0.85 -4.20 11.55
N GLY A 19 0.33 -4.55 11.01
CA GLY A 19 0.46 -5.14 9.67
C GLY A 19 0.53 -4.16 8.50
N GLN A 20 0.86 -2.90 8.78
CA GLN A 20 0.98 -1.85 7.76
C GLN A 20 2.16 -2.15 6.85
N THR A 21 1.95 -2.00 5.54
CA THR A 21 3.01 -2.13 4.55
C THR A 21 3.03 -0.89 3.70
N MET A 22 4.16 -0.20 3.67
CA MET A 22 4.43 0.93 2.80
C MET A 22 5.51 0.54 1.80
N ILE A 23 5.24 0.81 0.52
CA ILE A 23 6.20 0.61 -0.57
C ILE A 23 6.49 1.99 -1.15
N TYR A 24 7.71 2.47 -0.97
CA TYR A 24 8.16 3.78 -1.45
C TYR A 24 9.00 3.61 -2.70
N VAL A 25 8.57 4.17 -3.81
CA VAL A 25 9.33 4.16 -5.06
C VAL A 25 10.29 5.35 -5.08
N MET A 26 11.55 5.08 -5.38
CA MET A 26 12.64 6.05 -5.42
C MET A 26 12.84 6.60 -6.84
N PRO A 27 13.50 7.77 -7.00
CA PRO A 27 13.77 8.37 -8.31
C PRO A 27 14.53 7.47 -9.29
N ASP A 28 15.35 6.53 -8.78
CA ASP A 28 16.09 5.55 -9.59
C ASP A 28 15.23 4.36 -10.05
N GLY A 29 13.94 4.36 -9.71
CA GLY A 29 12.99 3.31 -10.04
C GLY A 29 13.02 2.11 -9.09
N SER A 30 13.92 2.06 -8.12
CA SER A 30 13.88 1.06 -7.05
C SER A 30 12.76 1.36 -6.05
N ALA A 31 12.44 0.41 -5.16
CA ALA A 31 11.55 0.71 -4.04
C ALA A 31 12.06 0.18 -2.70
N LYS A 32 11.74 0.92 -1.65
CA LYS A 32 11.94 0.55 -0.25
C LYS A 32 10.62 0.04 0.31
N VAL A 33 10.64 -1.06 1.06
CA VAL A 33 9.45 -1.58 1.74
C VAL A 33 9.62 -1.41 3.23
N GLU A 34 8.67 -0.74 3.87
CA GLU A 34 8.59 -0.59 5.32
C GLU A 34 7.37 -1.35 5.83
N VAL A 35 7.56 -2.09 6.91
CA VAL A 35 6.48 -2.82 7.57
C VAL A 35 6.41 -2.45 9.03
N VAL A 36 5.21 -2.10 9.49
CA VAL A 36 4.91 -1.92 10.91
C VAL A 36 4.25 -3.18 11.42
N TYR A 37 4.97 -3.92 12.26
CA TYR A 37 4.47 -5.16 12.84
C TYR A 37 3.54 -4.91 14.02
N PRO A 38 2.66 -5.88 14.32
CA PRO A 38 1.75 -5.81 15.45
C PRO A 38 2.38 -5.40 16.78
N GLY A 39 1.71 -4.50 17.51
CA GLY A 39 2.13 -4.03 18.82
C GLY A 39 3.25 -2.98 18.82
N GLY A 40 3.43 -2.25 17.70
CA GLY A 40 4.28 -1.05 17.64
C GLY A 40 5.77 -1.32 17.84
N ARG A 41 6.24 -2.57 17.68
CA ARG A 41 7.60 -2.99 18.05
C ARG A 41 8.72 -2.52 17.10
N GLY A 42 8.40 -1.70 16.10
CA GLY A 42 9.37 -1.06 15.21
C GLY A 42 8.93 -1.04 13.75
N VAL A 43 9.52 -0.11 13.01
CA VAL A 43 9.49 -0.09 11.54
C VAL A 43 10.64 -0.97 11.07
N ASN A 44 10.32 -2.09 10.40
CA ASN A 44 11.35 -2.91 9.76
C ASN A 44 11.45 -2.49 8.29
N GLU A 45 12.63 -2.02 7.91
CA GLU A 45 12.99 -1.85 6.51
C GLU A 45 13.32 -3.23 5.93
N LEU A 46 12.55 -3.66 4.94
CA LEU A 46 12.83 -4.91 4.23
C LEU A 46 13.81 -4.68 3.08
N SER A 47 14.31 -5.78 2.53
CA SER A 47 15.21 -5.76 1.36
C SER A 47 14.62 -4.90 0.22
N PRO A 48 15.46 -4.07 -0.45
CA PRO A 48 15.01 -3.24 -1.58
C PRO A 48 14.37 -4.06 -2.70
N VAL A 49 13.41 -3.44 -3.37
CA VAL A 49 12.74 -3.95 -4.57
C VAL A 49 13.44 -3.38 -5.79
N SER A 50 13.82 -4.25 -6.73
CA SER A 50 14.52 -3.84 -7.96
C SER A 50 13.62 -3.04 -8.89
N ALA A 51 14.19 -2.24 -9.79
CA ALA A 51 13.40 -1.47 -10.77
C ALA A 51 12.52 -2.36 -11.67
N ALA A 52 12.96 -3.59 -11.97
CA ALA A 52 12.16 -4.55 -12.72
C ALA A 52 10.92 -5.03 -11.93
N ASP A 53 11.09 -5.28 -10.64
CA ASP A 53 9.98 -5.67 -9.76
C ASP A 53 9.02 -4.49 -9.50
N VAL A 54 9.53 -3.26 -9.41
CA VAL A 54 8.70 -2.05 -9.31
C VAL A 54 7.83 -1.87 -10.54
N LEU A 55 8.37 -2.13 -11.75
CA LEU A 55 7.58 -2.07 -12.97
C LEU A 55 6.40 -3.07 -12.96
N LYS A 56 6.64 -4.28 -12.45
CA LYS A 56 5.60 -5.28 -12.27
C LYS A 56 4.55 -4.82 -11.24
N LEU A 57 5.00 -4.29 -10.09
CA LEU A 57 4.11 -3.72 -9.07
C LEU A 57 3.20 -2.64 -9.67
N ARG A 58 3.77 -1.70 -10.43
CA ARG A 58 2.98 -0.63 -11.05
C ARG A 58 1.96 -1.20 -12.01
N LYS A 59 2.31 -2.18 -12.84
CA LYS A 59 1.35 -2.83 -13.75
C LYS A 59 0.20 -3.50 -13.01
N ASP A 60 0.47 -4.11 -11.85
CA ASP A 60 -0.54 -4.79 -11.06
C ASP A 60 -1.44 -3.80 -10.29
N LEU A 61 -0.94 -2.59 -9.96
CA LEU A 61 -1.64 -1.56 -9.18
C LEU A 61 -2.22 -0.42 -10.03
N GLU A 62 -1.74 -0.19 -11.25
CA GLU A 62 -2.22 0.82 -12.20
C GLU A 62 -3.75 0.77 -12.42
N PRO A 63 -4.40 -0.42 -12.50
CA PRO A 63 -5.85 -0.49 -12.63
C PRO A 63 -6.63 0.08 -11.43
N LEU A 64 -5.95 0.43 -10.34
CA LEU A 64 -6.51 0.99 -9.12
C LEU A 64 -6.31 2.50 -9.02
N ASP A 65 -5.44 3.08 -9.85
CA ASP A 65 -5.11 4.50 -9.80
C ASP A 65 -6.33 5.36 -10.14
N GLY A 66 -6.63 6.33 -9.27
CA GLY A 66 -7.80 7.20 -9.38
C GLY A 66 -9.13 6.56 -8.98
N LEU A 67 -9.14 5.33 -8.47
CA LEU A 67 -10.33 4.77 -7.83
C LEU A 67 -10.52 5.39 -6.44
N GLU A 68 -11.74 5.81 -6.16
CA GLU A 68 -12.18 6.15 -4.81
C GLU A 68 -13.33 5.23 -4.44
N ASP A 69 -13.21 4.58 -3.29
CA ASP A 69 -14.32 3.80 -2.73
C ASP A 69 -14.80 4.49 -1.45
N HIS A 70 -15.98 5.09 -1.53
CA HIS A 70 -16.63 5.78 -0.42
C HIS A 70 -17.68 4.86 0.19
N VAL A 71 -17.25 3.80 0.89
CA VAL A 71 -18.18 3.07 1.76
C VAL A 71 -18.41 3.91 3.00
N ALA A 72 -19.24 4.95 2.86
CA ALA A 72 -19.54 5.95 3.89
C ALA A 72 -20.29 5.39 5.12
N ALA A 73 -20.59 4.10 5.16
CA ALA A 73 -21.56 3.56 6.12
C ALA A 73 -20.97 2.82 7.33
N VAL A 74 -19.78 2.21 7.25
CA VAL A 74 -19.31 1.35 8.35
C VAL A 74 -17.78 1.32 8.46
N TYR A 75 -17.18 2.31 9.12
CA TYR A 75 -15.75 2.29 9.48
C TYR A 75 -15.37 1.01 10.24
N ASP A 76 -16.29 0.49 11.07
CA ASP A 76 -16.13 -0.72 11.87
C ASP A 76 -16.03 -2.02 11.04
N ALA A 77 -16.29 -1.96 9.72
CA ALA A 77 -16.22 -3.10 8.83
C ALA A 77 -15.00 -3.03 7.88
N ILE A 78 -14.16 -2.00 7.96
CA ILE A 78 -13.00 -1.85 7.07
C ILE A 78 -11.93 -2.87 7.45
N GLY A 79 -11.72 -3.87 6.59
CA GLY A 79 -10.66 -4.85 6.75
C GLY A 79 -9.29 -4.34 6.31
N TYR A 80 -9.26 -3.51 5.27
CA TYR A 80 -8.05 -2.89 4.74
C TYR A 80 -8.31 -1.50 4.13
N GLU A 81 -7.33 -0.62 4.25
CA GLU A 81 -7.22 0.62 3.48
C GLU A 81 -6.02 0.52 2.55
N LEU A 82 -6.26 0.65 1.25
CA LEU A 82 -5.23 0.75 0.21
C LEU A 82 -5.12 2.21 -0.21
N VAL A 83 -3.91 2.77 -0.18
CA VAL A 83 -3.63 4.15 -0.59
C VAL A 83 -2.56 4.19 -1.68
N HIS A 84 -2.73 5.10 -2.62
CA HIS A 84 -1.70 5.53 -3.56
C HIS A 84 -1.35 6.98 -3.24
N LEU A 85 -0.07 7.24 -2.97
CA LEU A 85 0.44 8.58 -2.71
C LEU A 85 1.37 9.02 -3.83
N VAL A 86 1.14 10.22 -4.35
CA VAL A 86 1.98 10.83 -5.40
C VAL A 86 2.34 12.28 -5.02
N PRO A 87 3.37 12.88 -5.63
CA PRO A 87 3.72 14.26 -5.38
C PRO A 87 2.61 15.18 -5.91
N VAL A 88 2.15 16.11 -5.06
CA VAL A 88 1.17 17.16 -5.45
C VAL A 88 1.81 18.18 -6.39
N ALA A 89 3.11 18.40 -6.25
CA ALA A 89 3.95 19.15 -7.17
C ALA A 89 5.38 18.57 -7.15
N PRO A 90 6.24 18.95 -8.11
CA PRO A 90 7.65 18.58 -8.06
C PRO A 90 8.27 18.95 -6.70
N ASP A 91 9.01 18.01 -6.11
CA ASP A 91 9.70 18.14 -4.81
C ASP A 91 8.82 18.34 -3.56
N THR A 92 7.49 18.19 -3.66
CA THR A 92 6.59 18.30 -2.49
C THR A 92 6.49 17.01 -1.68
N VAL A 93 5.77 17.09 -0.56
CA VAL A 93 5.26 15.90 0.15
C VAL A 93 4.38 15.07 -0.79
N LEU A 94 4.38 13.74 -0.59
CA LEU A 94 3.42 12.85 -1.22
C LEU A 94 2.05 13.06 -0.56
N ASP A 95 1.00 13.08 -1.35
CA ASP A 95 -0.39 13.18 -0.88
C ASP A 95 -1.25 12.08 -1.52
N VAL A 96 -2.39 11.80 -0.91
CA VAL A 96 -3.27 10.71 -1.30
C VAL A 96 -3.95 11.05 -2.63
N LYS A 97 -3.61 10.30 -3.68
CA LYS A 97 -4.30 10.35 -4.99
C LYS A 97 -5.42 9.32 -5.10
N THR A 98 -5.25 8.16 -4.46
CA THR A 98 -6.22 7.06 -4.50
C THR A 98 -6.40 6.54 -3.09
N ARG A 99 -7.65 6.30 -2.71
CA ARG A 99 -8.00 5.67 -1.44
C ARG A 99 -9.12 4.66 -1.68
N ILE A 100 -8.81 3.40 -1.41
CA ILE A 100 -9.73 2.28 -1.55
C ILE A 100 -9.91 1.62 -0.18
N MET A 101 -11.15 1.55 0.28
CA MET A 101 -11.52 0.87 1.52
C MET A 101 -12.11 -0.50 1.20
N ALA A 102 -11.45 -1.56 1.62
CA ALA A 102 -11.95 -2.93 1.47
C ALA A 102 -12.67 -3.39 2.74
N VAL A 103 -13.93 -3.80 2.58
CA VAL A 103 -14.83 -4.15 3.68
C VAL A 103 -14.75 -5.65 3.99
N ARG A 104 -14.91 -6.01 5.26
CA ARG A 104 -15.11 -7.40 5.70
C ARG A 104 -16.60 -7.78 5.65
N PRO A 105 -16.92 -9.01 5.24
CA PRO A 105 -15.97 -10.06 4.84
C PRO A 105 -15.40 -9.78 3.43
N LEU A 106 -14.11 -10.09 3.23
CA LEU A 106 -13.39 -9.84 1.95
C LEU A 106 -14.06 -10.35 0.66
N PRO A 107 -14.91 -11.39 0.64
CA PRO A 107 -15.65 -11.79 -0.57
C PRO A 107 -16.55 -10.69 -1.14
N GLU A 108 -16.93 -9.70 -0.35
CA GLU A 108 -17.75 -8.55 -0.78
C GLU A 108 -16.92 -7.40 -1.33
N THR A 109 -15.59 -7.45 -1.17
CA THR A 109 -14.66 -6.48 -1.76
C THR A 109 -14.61 -6.66 -3.28
N ALA A 110 -14.66 -5.55 -4.03
CA ALA A 110 -14.56 -5.59 -5.49
C ALA A 110 -13.30 -6.39 -5.93
N PRO A 111 -13.40 -7.31 -6.91
CA PRO A 111 -12.28 -8.20 -7.28
C PRO A 111 -10.96 -7.48 -7.60
N LYS A 112 -11.05 -6.29 -8.20
CA LYS A 112 -9.88 -5.45 -8.51
C LYS A 112 -9.17 -4.97 -7.23
N HIS A 113 -9.92 -4.53 -6.22
CA HIS A 113 -9.37 -4.07 -4.94
C HIS A 113 -8.67 -5.22 -4.21
N LEU A 114 -9.31 -6.41 -4.21
CA LEU A 114 -8.73 -7.61 -3.62
C LEU A 114 -7.43 -8.04 -4.33
N ALA A 115 -7.33 -7.88 -5.65
CA ALA A 115 -6.11 -8.15 -6.39
C ALA A 115 -4.97 -7.22 -5.95
N GLY A 116 -5.22 -5.91 -5.81
CA GLY A 116 -4.22 -4.95 -5.31
C GLY A 116 -3.72 -5.27 -3.91
N ILE A 117 -4.64 -5.60 -3.00
CA ILE A 117 -4.32 -6.03 -1.62
C ILE A 117 -3.39 -7.24 -1.65
N LYS A 118 -3.73 -8.27 -2.45
CA LYS A 118 -2.91 -9.49 -2.58
C LYS A 118 -1.52 -9.21 -3.15
N THR A 119 -1.39 -8.28 -4.10
CA THR A 119 -0.09 -7.88 -4.65
C THR A 119 0.83 -7.32 -3.57
N ILE A 120 0.36 -6.37 -2.75
CA ILE A 120 1.17 -5.77 -1.69
C ILE A 120 1.52 -6.80 -0.61
N GLN A 121 0.55 -7.66 -0.22
CA GLN A 121 0.80 -8.74 0.73
C GLN A 121 1.88 -9.72 0.23
N ALA A 122 1.83 -10.12 -1.05
CA ALA A 122 2.83 -11.01 -1.62
C ALA A 122 4.24 -10.40 -1.61
N ILE A 123 4.36 -9.10 -1.88
CA ILE A 123 5.64 -8.39 -1.80
C ILE A 123 6.17 -8.39 -0.37
N ARG A 124 5.34 -8.03 0.60
CA ARG A 124 5.71 -8.11 2.02
C ARG A 124 6.24 -9.49 2.38
N ASP A 125 5.46 -10.53 2.09
CA ASP A 125 5.73 -11.89 2.53
C ASP A 125 6.98 -12.50 1.87
N GLU A 126 7.29 -12.17 0.62
CA GLU A 126 8.54 -12.60 -0.02
C GLU A 126 9.77 -11.95 0.64
N ARG A 127 9.65 -10.69 1.07
CA ARG A 127 10.77 -9.91 1.60
C ARG A 127 10.98 -10.13 3.11
N SER A 128 9.96 -10.58 3.84
CA SER A 128 10.07 -10.99 5.25
C SER A 128 10.72 -12.37 5.45
N LYS A 129 10.96 -13.15 4.40
CA LYS A 129 11.56 -14.50 4.46
C LYS A 129 13.10 -14.51 4.32
N LYS A 130 13.71 -13.37 4.05
CA LYS A 130 15.16 -13.20 3.86
C LYS A 130 15.78 -12.60 5.11
#